data_AF-A0A949IKI1-F1
#
_entry.id   AF-A0A949IKI1-F1
#
_cell.length_a   1.000
_cell.length_b   1.000
_cell.length_c   1.000
_cell.angle_alpha   90.00
_cell.angle_beta   90.00
_cell.angle_gamma   90.00
#
_symmetry.space_group_name_H-M   'P 1'
#
loop_
_entity.id
_entity.type
_entity.pdbx_description
1 polymer ?
#
loop_
_entity_poly.entity_id
_entity_poly.type
_entity_poly.pdbx_seq_one_letter_code
_entity_poly.pdbx_strand_id
1 'polypeptide(L)'
;MTIREEKFAALTAITQNAPINSNRFNPSVKSAVSNLGTVFNGVEATPDAQGFVRHLTGANGLSGAKFLGDAKAHAVAFLNSGNLVSTFDLSKLDVDMANGVASENAFGHQVLFQQFVTFSDGTKLPVRGGKMNVTMDKEGKIYNVTSELKHGRVMSKRGVISEAEAIEIARAKFSRLAGQLSKTNGKEYAKALRSAVKTCTAKVKLVASENNGKIDAVYEVILGTDQPRQLIEFLVKAKTGEIVHWASKLHFSVSSKAQQAALGRIAAKCFLNIPDPNKPLNQQVVDYYVENLPDPKVLANERYKMLVEVKGQWVPVTAAADGTFNFSPTGKDKDKFSAVVAFIALNLQSDINEGWGLKKQTRAIPVYVNDKSVQDNAYFDPENYEIHIGVGSGTASGGLTEMIGFDLGVLWHENRHHEVFLQTPGNDMPGPQGGACNEATADVHGQLMMQYTFAIMFGKITGQTLTVADIVKDPRIIGLYAMPPQGIRTQRNTKTVADQQGEVHADGEIVGAAMADALQAYVEQPDVASGKISLADQLANYGRAGQLLMTLLPTRNVRFTDWRRCHITADQQLTGGANRAVIEKAFDAHGITASSATQTKPKGKGKGKGKGKGGNRKAPGNRRRVKA
;
A
#
# COMPACT_ATOMS: atom_id res chain seq x y z
N MET A 1 -14.87 16.72 17.10
CA MET A 1 -13.97 17.18 16.03
C MET A 1 -13.19 18.39 16.51
N THR A 2 -11.87 18.30 16.57
CA THR A 2 -11.01 19.42 16.98
C THR A 2 -10.61 20.26 15.76
N ILE A 3 -10.32 21.55 15.98
CA ILE A 3 -9.87 22.52 14.95
C ILE A 3 -8.60 22.04 14.19
N ARG A 4 -7.90 21.02 14.70
CA ARG A 4 -6.77 20.35 14.04
C ARG A 4 -7.22 19.35 12.97
N GLU A 5 -8.30 18.62 13.20
CA GLU A 5 -8.89 17.66 12.25
C GLU A 5 -9.52 18.37 11.06
N GLU A 6 -10.18 19.51 11.27
CA GLU A 6 -10.71 20.35 10.17
C GLU A 6 -9.58 20.92 9.30
N LYS A 7 -8.42 21.24 9.89
CA LYS A 7 -7.26 21.75 9.14
C LYS A 7 -6.51 20.65 8.38
N PHE A 8 -6.50 19.42 8.90
CA PHE A 8 -5.94 18.26 8.20
C PHE A 8 -6.87 17.83 7.06
N ALA A 9 -8.18 17.75 7.30
CA ALA A 9 -9.19 17.51 6.27
C ALA A 9 -9.18 18.58 5.17
N ALA A 10 -8.98 19.86 5.52
CA ALA A 10 -8.83 20.94 4.55
C ALA A 10 -7.53 20.86 3.73
N LEU A 11 -6.42 20.39 4.31
CA LEU A 11 -5.17 20.16 3.56
C LEU A 11 -5.28 18.97 2.59
N THR A 12 -5.98 17.92 3.00
CA THR A 12 -6.31 16.76 2.17
C THR A 12 -7.26 17.16 1.02
N ALA A 13 -8.25 18.02 1.29
CA ALA A 13 -9.16 18.55 0.27
C ALA A 13 -8.48 19.48 -0.76
N ILE A 14 -7.41 20.18 -0.38
CA ILE A 14 -6.63 21.05 -1.29
C ILE A 14 -5.66 20.23 -2.17
N THR A 15 -5.29 19.01 -1.76
CA THR A 15 -4.40 18.10 -2.51
C THR A 15 -5.16 17.05 -3.32
N GLN A 16 -6.45 16.86 -3.06
CA GLN A 16 -7.36 16.10 -3.90
C GLN A 16 -7.66 16.90 -5.19
N ASN A 17 -6.87 16.65 -6.24
CA ASN A 17 -7.34 16.93 -7.60
C ASN A 17 -8.72 16.26 -7.75
N ALA A 18 -9.72 17.03 -8.21
CA ALA A 18 -11.07 16.55 -8.49
C ALA A 18 -11.03 15.16 -9.16
N PRO A 19 -11.97 14.25 -8.88
CA PRO A 19 -11.98 12.93 -9.49
C PRO A 19 -12.03 13.07 -11.01
N ILE A 20 -10.87 12.91 -11.66
CA ILE A 20 -10.79 12.85 -13.12
C ILE A 20 -11.33 11.47 -13.49
N ASN A 21 -12.64 11.43 -13.71
CA ASN A 21 -13.36 10.28 -14.21
C ASN A 21 -13.11 10.15 -15.72
N SER A 22 -11.85 9.98 -16.12
CA SER A 22 -11.50 9.67 -17.50
C SER A 22 -11.50 8.15 -17.69
N ASN A 23 -12.67 7.50 -17.70
CA ASN A 23 -12.80 6.12 -18.23
C ASN A 23 -12.55 6.05 -19.75
N ARG A 24 -11.99 7.11 -20.35
CA ARG A 24 -11.78 7.24 -21.79
C ARG A 24 -10.29 7.27 -22.08
N PHE A 25 -9.85 6.33 -22.91
CA PHE A 25 -8.51 6.36 -23.48
C PHE A 25 -8.34 7.55 -24.43
N ASN A 26 -7.13 8.10 -24.42
CA ASN A 26 -6.69 9.10 -25.37
C ASN A 26 -6.86 8.54 -26.80
N PRO A 27 -7.38 9.33 -27.76
CA PRO A 27 -7.56 8.86 -29.14
C PRO A 27 -6.32 8.23 -29.76
N SER A 28 -5.13 8.70 -29.38
CA SER A 28 -3.85 8.18 -29.88
C SER A 28 -3.55 6.74 -29.48
N VAL A 29 -4.02 6.28 -28.30
CA VAL A 29 -3.76 4.91 -27.80
C VAL A 29 -5.00 4.02 -27.83
N LYS A 30 -6.21 4.60 -27.98
CA LYS A 30 -7.49 3.87 -27.88
C LYS A 30 -7.58 2.65 -28.80
N SER A 31 -7.14 2.78 -30.05
CA SER A 31 -7.15 1.68 -31.01
C SER A 31 -6.13 0.59 -30.64
N ALA A 32 -4.94 0.99 -30.20
CA ALA A 32 -3.90 0.05 -29.75
C ALA A 32 -4.36 -0.74 -28.52
N VAL A 33 -4.94 -0.07 -27.53
CA VAL A 33 -5.54 -0.72 -26.34
C VAL A 33 -6.64 -1.69 -26.74
N SER A 34 -7.50 -1.32 -27.69
CA SER A 34 -8.56 -2.22 -28.17
C SER A 34 -7.98 -3.48 -28.82
N ASN A 35 -6.90 -3.33 -29.59
CA ASN A 35 -6.27 -4.47 -30.22
C ASN A 35 -5.61 -5.43 -29.23
N LEU A 36 -5.26 -5.00 -28.00
CA LEU A 36 -4.68 -5.89 -27.00
C LEU A 36 -5.57 -7.07 -26.65
N GLY A 37 -6.90 -6.90 -26.62
CA GLY A 37 -7.83 -8.01 -26.35
C GLY A 37 -7.81 -9.12 -27.41
N THR A 38 -7.29 -8.83 -28.60
CA THR A 38 -7.08 -9.82 -29.67
C THR A 38 -5.75 -10.56 -29.53
N VAL A 39 -4.79 -9.98 -28.81
CA VAL A 39 -3.42 -10.49 -28.61
C VAL A 39 -3.31 -11.25 -27.29
N PHE A 40 -3.91 -10.71 -26.23
CA PHE A 40 -3.83 -11.21 -24.86
C PHE A 40 -5.23 -11.51 -24.33
N ASN A 41 -5.45 -12.75 -23.92
CA ASN A 41 -6.75 -13.18 -23.41
C ASN A 41 -6.96 -12.71 -21.97
N GLY A 42 -8.05 -11.99 -21.70
CA GLY A 42 -8.35 -11.47 -20.36
C GLY A 42 -7.46 -10.31 -19.94
N VAL A 43 -7.00 -9.51 -20.91
CA VAL A 43 -6.29 -8.26 -20.66
C VAL A 43 -7.25 -7.17 -20.20
N GLU A 44 -6.83 -6.41 -19.20
CA GLU A 44 -7.52 -5.22 -18.71
C GLU A 44 -6.55 -4.04 -18.68
N ALA A 45 -7.01 -2.89 -19.15
CA ALA A 45 -6.23 -1.65 -19.16
C ALA A 45 -7.02 -0.55 -18.47
N THR A 46 -6.34 0.33 -17.73
CA THR A 46 -6.93 1.54 -17.17
C THR A 46 -6.17 2.78 -17.61
N PRO A 47 -6.89 3.84 -18.00
CA PRO A 47 -6.28 5.13 -18.32
C PRO A 47 -5.93 5.94 -17.06
N ASP A 48 -4.92 6.81 -17.18
CA ASP A 48 -4.72 7.96 -16.29
C ASP A 48 -5.66 9.13 -16.64
N ALA A 49 -5.48 10.24 -15.94
CA ALA A 49 -6.22 11.48 -16.13
C ALA A 49 -6.16 12.03 -17.58
N GLN A 50 -5.08 11.76 -18.31
CA GLN A 50 -4.87 12.21 -19.68
C GLN A 50 -5.34 11.18 -20.72
N GLY A 51 -5.82 10.02 -20.27
CA GLY A 51 -6.29 8.94 -21.12
C GLY A 51 -5.19 7.96 -21.56
N PHE A 52 -3.97 8.05 -21.05
CA PHE A 52 -2.89 7.11 -21.37
C PHE A 52 -2.92 5.91 -20.43
N VAL A 53 -2.46 4.74 -20.89
CA VAL A 53 -2.50 3.52 -20.08
C VAL A 53 -1.60 3.69 -18.85
N ARG A 54 -2.20 3.65 -17.66
CA ARG A 54 -1.48 3.67 -16.37
C ARG A 54 -1.28 2.29 -15.77
N HIS A 55 -2.14 1.36 -16.14
CA HIS A 55 -2.15 0.01 -15.58
C HIS A 55 -2.67 -0.96 -16.64
N LEU A 56 -1.93 -2.05 -16.85
CA LEU A 56 -2.25 -3.13 -17.77
C LEU A 56 -2.02 -4.45 -17.05
N THR A 57 -3.05 -5.28 -16.95
CA THR A 57 -2.96 -6.62 -16.34
C THR A 57 -3.46 -7.67 -17.30
N GLY A 58 -2.89 -8.86 -17.26
CA GLY A 58 -3.40 -10.02 -17.97
C GLY A 58 -3.50 -11.19 -17.02
N ALA A 59 -4.72 -11.57 -16.65
CA ALA A 59 -4.94 -12.69 -15.74
C ALA A 59 -4.22 -13.95 -16.28
N ASN A 60 -4.39 -14.26 -17.56
CA ASN A 60 -3.74 -15.40 -18.21
C ASN A 60 -2.27 -15.13 -18.60
N GLY A 61 -1.69 -14.02 -18.15
CA GLY A 61 -0.43 -13.48 -18.67
C GLY A 61 -0.66 -12.50 -19.82
N LEU A 62 0.26 -11.56 -19.91
CA LEU A 62 0.47 -10.63 -21.00
C LEU A 62 1.58 -11.10 -21.94
N SER A 63 2.30 -12.17 -21.63
CA SER A 63 3.29 -12.79 -22.52
C SER A 63 3.21 -14.30 -22.42
N GLY A 64 3.24 -14.97 -23.58
CA GLY A 64 3.51 -16.42 -23.67
C GLY A 64 4.96 -16.71 -24.07
N ALA A 65 5.80 -15.68 -24.20
CA ALA A 65 7.19 -15.84 -24.58
C ALA A 65 7.99 -16.43 -23.40
N LYS A 66 8.87 -17.39 -23.69
CA LYS A 66 9.80 -17.92 -22.68
C LYS A 66 10.73 -16.81 -22.21
N PHE A 67 11.11 -16.86 -20.94
CA PHE A 67 12.10 -15.96 -20.36
C PHE A 67 13.34 -15.86 -21.26
N LEU A 68 13.72 -14.64 -21.62
CA LEU A 68 14.83 -14.35 -22.53
C LEU A 68 15.96 -13.71 -21.75
N GLY A 69 17.01 -14.46 -21.44
CA GLY A 69 18.17 -13.95 -20.71
C GLY A 69 17.84 -13.63 -19.25
N ASP A 70 18.00 -12.37 -18.85
CA ASP A 70 17.61 -11.88 -17.53
C ASP A 70 16.24 -11.17 -17.57
N ALA A 71 15.67 -10.89 -16.39
CA ALA A 71 14.35 -10.26 -16.28
C ALA A 71 14.26 -8.92 -17.03
N LYS A 72 15.37 -8.15 -17.05
CA LYS A 72 15.44 -6.86 -17.73
C LYS A 72 15.34 -7.06 -19.24
N ALA A 73 16.17 -7.92 -19.82
CA ALA A 73 16.14 -8.23 -21.24
C ALA A 73 14.77 -8.74 -21.69
N HIS A 74 14.14 -9.59 -20.88
CA HIS A 74 12.80 -10.09 -21.14
C HIS A 74 11.73 -8.99 -21.12
N ALA A 75 11.74 -8.11 -20.10
CA ALA A 75 10.83 -6.97 -20.03
C ALA A 75 11.00 -5.99 -21.20
N VAL A 76 12.24 -5.72 -21.62
CA VAL A 76 12.53 -4.86 -22.79
C VAL A 76 11.98 -5.47 -24.07
N ALA A 77 12.24 -6.76 -24.31
CA ALA A 77 11.73 -7.46 -25.49
C ALA A 77 10.20 -7.43 -25.56
N PHE A 78 9.54 -7.61 -24.41
CA PHE A 78 8.10 -7.50 -24.29
C PHE A 78 7.59 -6.10 -24.63
N LEU A 79 8.10 -5.05 -23.98
CA LEU A 79 7.67 -3.67 -24.20
C LEU A 79 7.93 -3.17 -25.63
N ASN A 80 8.95 -3.70 -26.31
CA ASN A 80 9.26 -3.40 -27.71
C ASN A 80 8.37 -4.11 -28.73
N SER A 81 7.40 -4.95 -28.29
CA SER A 81 6.41 -5.49 -29.21
C SER A 81 5.53 -4.35 -29.77
N GLY A 82 5.29 -4.34 -31.09
CA GLY A 82 4.67 -3.18 -31.77
C GLY A 82 3.29 -2.76 -31.21
N ASN A 83 2.55 -3.71 -30.63
CA ASN A 83 1.28 -3.41 -29.96
C ASN A 83 1.50 -2.60 -28.66
N LEU A 84 2.51 -2.94 -27.86
CA LEU A 84 2.77 -2.29 -26.57
C LEU A 84 3.46 -0.93 -26.71
N VAL A 85 4.33 -0.77 -27.73
CA VAL A 85 4.88 0.55 -28.10
C VAL A 85 3.75 1.54 -28.36
N SER A 86 2.69 1.12 -29.06
CA SER A 86 1.53 1.97 -29.35
C SER A 86 0.62 2.13 -28.14
N THR A 87 0.39 1.08 -27.35
CA THR A 87 -0.45 1.11 -26.14
C THR A 87 0.03 2.13 -25.11
N PHE A 88 1.34 2.19 -24.88
CA PHE A 88 1.95 3.09 -23.90
C PHE A 88 2.53 4.36 -24.53
N ASP A 89 2.27 4.59 -25.82
CA ASP A 89 2.80 5.70 -26.62
C ASP A 89 4.34 5.86 -26.53
N LEU A 90 5.07 4.73 -26.39
CA LEU A 90 6.52 4.71 -26.18
C LEU A 90 7.29 5.31 -27.35
N SER A 91 6.70 5.37 -28.55
CA SER A 91 7.32 6.02 -29.71
C SER A 91 7.52 7.53 -29.53
N LYS A 92 6.76 8.17 -28.63
CA LYS A 92 6.83 9.62 -28.36
C LYS A 92 7.57 9.94 -27.06
N LEU A 93 8.03 8.93 -26.35
CA LEU A 93 8.62 9.05 -25.03
C LEU A 93 10.02 8.44 -25.04
N ASP A 94 10.94 9.08 -24.34
CA ASP A 94 12.28 8.55 -24.13
C ASP A 94 12.25 7.75 -22.81
N VAL A 95 12.22 6.42 -22.90
CA VAL A 95 12.27 5.53 -21.74
C VAL A 95 13.57 4.74 -21.80
N ASP A 96 14.37 4.81 -20.74
CA ASP A 96 15.65 4.13 -20.66
C ASP A 96 15.48 2.64 -20.41
N MET A 97 15.21 1.94 -21.51
CA MET A 97 15.08 0.49 -21.54
C MET A 97 16.43 -0.21 -21.29
N ALA A 98 17.57 0.46 -21.52
CA ALA A 98 18.90 -0.14 -21.36
C ALA A 98 19.29 -0.30 -19.88
N ASN A 99 18.93 0.69 -19.05
CA ASN A 99 19.30 0.75 -17.64
C ASN A 99 18.13 0.48 -16.68
N GLY A 100 17.17 -0.35 -17.10
CA GLY A 100 16.11 -0.83 -16.21
C GLY A 100 16.68 -1.50 -14.95
N VAL A 101 16.08 -1.23 -13.79
CA VAL A 101 16.47 -1.82 -12.50
C VAL A 101 15.61 -3.05 -12.24
N ALA A 102 16.22 -4.23 -12.22
CA ALA A 102 15.55 -5.48 -11.90
C ALA A 102 15.65 -5.79 -10.40
N SER A 103 14.57 -6.31 -9.83
CA SER A 103 14.52 -6.86 -8.46
C SER A 103 13.75 -8.17 -8.45
N GLU A 104 14.06 -9.03 -7.48
CA GLU A 104 13.37 -10.31 -7.26
C GLU A 104 12.62 -10.25 -5.93
N ASN A 105 11.44 -10.87 -5.89
CA ASN A 105 10.62 -11.05 -4.70
C ASN A 105 10.03 -12.46 -4.66
N ALA A 106 9.24 -12.78 -3.62
CA ALA A 106 8.65 -14.11 -3.43
C ALA A 106 7.82 -14.61 -4.63
N PHE A 107 7.28 -13.70 -5.44
CA PHE A 107 6.37 -13.96 -6.56
C PHE A 107 7.02 -13.88 -7.94
N GLY A 108 8.33 -13.59 -8.03
CA GLY A 108 9.06 -13.49 -9.29
C GLY A 108 9.88 -12.21 -9.40
N HIS A 109 9.87 -11.59 -10.58
CA HIS A 109 10.71 -10.44 -10.90
C HIS A 109 9.91 -9.17 -11.17
N GLN A 110 10.53 -8.03 -10.86
CA GLN A 110 10.06 -6.70 -11.22
C GLN A 110 11.17 -5.95 -11.94
N VAL A 111 10.81 -5.20 -12.99
CA VAL A 111 11.75 -4.37 -13.75
C VAL A 111 11.21 -2.96 -13.86
N LEU A 112 11.98 -2.00 -13.37
CA LEU A 112 11.62 -0.58 -13.35
C LEU A 112 12.46 0.20 -14.36
N PHE A 113 11.79 0.83 -15.33
CA PHE A 113 12.40 1.70 -16.34
C PHE A 113 12.13 3.17 -16.03
N GLN A 114 13.11 4.03 -16.33
CA GLN A 114 13.06 5.47 -16.05
C GLN A 114 12.84 6.25 -17.35
N GLN A 115 11.89 7.17 -17.34
CA GLN A 115 11.65 8.11 -18.45
C GLN A 115 12.64 9.28 -18.40
N PHE A 116 12.98 9.79 -19.57
CA PHE A 116 13.75 11.00 -19.82
C PHE A 116 12.99 11.93 -20.78
N VAL A 117 13.43 13.19 -20.85
CA VAL A 117 13.04 14.14 -21.90
C VAL A 117 14.27 14.87 -22.39
N THR A 118 14.29 15.18 -23.69
CA THR A 118 15.32 16.03 -24.30
C THR A 118 14.75 17.42 -24.56
N PHE A 119 15.39 18.43 -23.99
CA PHE A 119 15.03 19.84 -24.17
C PHE A 119 15.53 20.35 -25.53
N SER A 120 15.01 21.50 -25.97
CA SER A 120 15.36 22.10 -27.28
C SER A 120 16.84 22.43 -27.46
N ASP A 121 17.60 22.51 -26.37
CA ASP A 121 19.05 22.74 -26.36
C ASP A 121 19.87 21.44 -26.39
N GLY A 122 19.21 20.28 -26.52
CA GLY A 122 19.84 18.95 -26.50
C GLY A 122 20.05 18.37 -25.10
N THR A 123 19.74 19.10 -24.02
CA THR A 123 19.88 18.57 -22.65
C THR A 123 18.88 17.43 -22.43
N LYS A 124 19.36 16.24 -22.06
CA LYS A 124 18.53 15.11 -21.66
C LYS A 124 18.44 15.03 -20.13
N LEU A 125 17.23 15.04 -19.57
CA LEU A 125 16.98 14.97 -18.12
C LEU A 125 16.01 13.84 -17.77
N PRO A 126 16.20 13.14 -16.63
CA PRO A 126 15.23 12.17 -16.16
C PRO A 126 13.94 12.86 -15.72
N VAL A 127 12.80 12.24 -16.02
CA VAL A 127 11.49 12.72 -15.60
C VAL A 127 11.16 12.20 -14.21
N ARG A 128 10.98 13.11 -13.25
CA ARG A 128 10.62 12.75 -11.87
C ARG A 128 9.31 11.97 -11.85
N GLY A 129 9.36 10.76 -11.29
CA GLY A 129 8.22 9.84 -11.23
C GLY A 129 7.72 9.35 -12.60
N GLY A 130 8.42 9.65 -13.70
CA GLY A 130 8.13 9.06 -15.00
C GLY A 130 8.76 7.68 -15.05
N LYS A 131 8.01 6.64 -14.64
CA LYS A 131 8.52 5.28 -14.55
C LYS A 131 7.58 4.27 -15.18
N MET A 132 8.12 3.14 -15.60
CA MET A 132 7.36 1.99 -16.07
C MET A 132 7.83 0.75 -15.32
N ASN A 133 6.91 0.02 -14.69
CA ASN A 133 7.20 -1.19 -13.94
C ASN A 133 6.58 -2.39 -14.66
N VAL A 134 7.36 -3.45 -14.86
CA VAL A 134 6.93 -4.72 -15.44
C VAL A 134 7.09 -5.81 -14.40
N THR A 135 6.01 -6.52 -14.08
CA THR A 135 6.01 -7.66 -13.15
C THR A 135 5.85 -8.98 -13.92
N MET A 136 6.66 -9.97 -13.56
CA MET A 136 6.63 -11.32 -14.12
C MET A 136 6.88 -12.39 -13.07
N ASP A 137 6.39 -13.60 -13.33
CA ASP A 137 6.64 -14.75 -12.45
C ASP A 137 8.08 -15.27 -12.62
N LYS A 138 8.42 -16.34 -11.88
CA LYS A 138 9.76 -16.95 -11.92
C LYS A 138 10.08 -17.60 -13.26
N GLU A 139 9.05 -17.98 -14.00
CA GLU A 139 9.11 -18.58 -15.33
C GLU A 139 9.18 -17.52 -16.45
N GLY A 140 9.04 -16.23 -16.09
CA GLY A 140 9.14 -15.10 -17.00
C GLY A 140 7.83 -14.63 -17.59
N LYS A 141 6.70 -15.22 -17.24
CA LYS A 141 5.39 -14.79 -17.72
C LYS A 141 5.06 -13.42 -17.13
N ILE A 142 5.05 -12.40 -17.98
CA ILE A 142 4.64 -11.05 -17.60
C ILE A 142 3.14 -11.05 -17.41
N TYR A 143 2.64 -10.52 -16.29
CA TYR A 143 1.19 -10.47 -16.00
C TYR A 143 0.70 -9.09 -15.54
N ASN A 144 1.62 -8.15 -15.28
CA ASN A 144 1.28 -6.79 -14.87
C ASN A 144 2.29 -5.77 -15.41
N VAL A 145 1.79 -4.62 -15.86
CA VAL A 145 2.59 -3.44 -16.21
C VAL A 145 1.92 -2.21 -15.62
N THR A 146 2.65 -1.42 -14.84
CA THR A 146 2.20 -0.10 -14.39
C THR A 146 3.04 0.99 -15.06
N SER A 147 2.40 2.09 -15.44
CA SER A 147 3.02 3.19 -16.17
C SER A 147 2.67 4.52 -15.52
N GLU A 148 3.72 5.25 -15.16
CA GLU A 148 3.67 6.61 -14.65
C GLU A 148 4.27 7.62 -15.62
N LEU A 149 4.47 7.20 -16.87
CA LEU A 149 5.04 8.02 -17.91
C LEU A 149 4.26 9.33 -18.06
N LYS A 150 5.00 10.43 -18.14
CA LYS A 150 4.45 11.79 -18.23
C LYS A 150 4.36 12.21 -19.68
N HIS A 151 3.17 12.69 -20.05
CA HIS A 151 2.91 13.24 -21.37
C HIS A 151 2.69 14.74 -21.24
N GLY A 152 3.39 15.51 -22.07
CA GLY A 152 3.27 16.96 -22.02
C GLY A 152 4.22 17.66 -22.97
N ARG A 153 3.99 18.95 -23.15
CA ARG A 153 4.87 19.81 -23.92
C ARG A 153 6.14 20.07 -23.11
N VAL A 154 7.29 19.68 -23.64
CA VAL A 154 8.60 20.03 -23.07
C VAL A 154 8.81 21.54 -23.24
N MET A 155 9.02 22.22 -22.11
CA MET A 155 9.21 23.66 -22.07
C MET A 155 10.68 24.00 -22.26
N SER A 156 11.00 25.22 -22.72
CA SER A 156 12.40 25.64 -22.90
C SER A 156 13.15 25.71 -21.57
N LYS A 157 14.43 25.30 -21.55
CA LYS A 157 15.37 25.48 -20.42
C LYS A 157 16.09 26.85 -20.45
N ARG A 158 15.79 27.74 -21.39
CA ARG A 158 16.42 29.08 -21.41
C ARG A 158 16.10 29.86 -20.13
N GLY A 159 17.13 30.52 -19.57
CA GLY A 159 17.00 31.38 -18.39
C GLY A 159 16.81 30.62 -17.07
N VAL A 160 17.37 29.41 -16.94
CA VAL A 160 17.38 28.71 -15.66
C VAL A 160 18.43 29.29 -14.71
N ILE A 161 18.09 29.36 -13.43
CA ILE A 161 18.97 29.70 -12.32
C ILE A 161 20.12 28.69 -12.21
N SER A 162 21.20 29.10 -11.56
CA SER A 162 22.34 28.21 -11.33
C SER A 162 22.06 27.15 -10.27
N GLU A 163 22.83 26.06 -10.30
CA GLU A 163 22.82 25.04 -9.23
C GLU A 163 23.11 25.64 -7.85
N ALA A 164 24.07 26.55 -7.76
CA ALA A 164 24.41 27.26 -6.53
C ALA A 164 23.22 28.08 -6.01
N GLU A 165 22.53 28.79 -6.90
CA GLU A 165 21.34 29.57 -6.55
C GLU A 165 20.19 28.67 -6.07
N ALA A 166 19.97 27.52 -6.72
CA ALA A 166 18.99 26.53 -6.26
C ALA A 166 19.35 25.95 -4.89
N ILE A 167 20.64 25.70 -4.63
CA ILE A 167 21.13 25.27 -3.31
C ILE A 167 20.88 26.34 -2.25
N GLU A 168 21.17 27.61 -2.54
CA GLU A 168 20.94 28.70 -1.59
C GLU A 168 19.45 28.89 -1.28
N ILE A 169 18.60 28.78 -2.29
CA ILE A 169 17.14 28.78 -2.12
C ILE A 169 16.69 27.63 -1.22
N ALA A 170 17.20 26.41 -1.46
CA ALA A 170 16.91 25.23 -0.65
C ALA A 170 17.43 25.40 0.79
N ARG A 171 18.64 25.93 0.99
CA ARG A 171 19.22 26.22 2.32
C ARG A 171 18.42 27.27 3.07
N ALA A 172 17.99 28.33 2.38
CA ALA A 172 17.16 29.37 2.98
C ALA A 172 15.80 28.80 3.43
N LYS A 173 15.18 27.95 2.61
CA LYS A 173 13.96 27.24 2.99
C LYS A 173 14.19 26.27 4.14
N PHE A 174 15.25 25.46 4.10
CA PHE A 174 15.59 24.54 5.17
C PHE A 174 15.85 25.29 6.49
N SER A 175 16.58 26.40 6.43
CA SER A 175 16.83 27.29 7.58
C SER A 175 15.54 27.89 8.13
N ARG A 176 14.58 28.26 7.27
CA ARG A 176 13.25 28.74 7.68
C ARG A 176 12.39 27.63 8.29
N LEU A 177 12.43 26.42 7.75
CA LEU A 177 11.75 25.24 8.31
C LEU A 177 12.33 24.89 9.69
N ALA A 178 13.65 24.84 9.83
CA ALA A 178 14.34 24.73 11.12
C ALA A 178 14.06 25.94 12.04
N GLY A 179 13.79 27.10 11.45
CA GLY A 179 13.27 28.32 12.07
C GLY A 179 11.97 28.10 12.83
N GLN A 180 11.05 27.37 12.23
CA GLN A 180 9.72 27.10 12.78
C GLN A 180 9.77 26.11 13.95
N LEU A 181 10.77 25.22 13.99
CA LEU A 181 11.01 24.30 15.11
C LEU A 181 11.37 25.00 16.44
N SER A 182 11.84 26.26 16.44
CA SER A 182 12.06 26.99 17.71
C SER A 182 10.79 27.57 18.32
N LYS A 183 9.65 27.44 17.65
CA LYS A 183 8.32 27.82 18.17
C LYS A 183 7.65 26.67 18.94
N THR A 184 8.31 25.52 19.08
CA THR A 184 7.89 24.34 19.87
C THR A 184 8.98 23.96 20.90
N ASN A 185 8.85 22.81 21.60
CA ASN A 185 9.80 22.34 22.62
C ASN A 185 11.21 21.96 22.09
N GLY A 186 11.47 22.08 20.78
CA GLY A 186 12.73 21.68 20.12
C GLY A 186 13.76 22.79 19.91
N LYS A 187 13.86 23.79 20.79
CA LYS A 187 14.70 24.99 20.57
C LYS A 187 16.19 24.69 20.38
N GLU A 188 16.75 23.75 21.13
CA GLU A 188 18.16 23.37 21.02
C GLU A 188 18.43 22.59 19.73
N TYR A 189 17.53 21.67 19.36
CA TYR A 189 17.58 20.95 18.08
C TYR A 189 17.44 21.91 16.89
N ALA A 190 16.52 22.87 16.97
CA ALA A 190 16.33 23.91 15.96
C ALA A 190 17.56 24.81 15.80
N LYS A 191 18.27 25.11 16.91
CA LYS A 191 19.51 25.89 16.93
C LYS A 191 20.67 25.08 16.35
N ALA A 192 20.81 23.81 16.73
CA ALA A 192 21.82 22.90 16.20
C ALA A 192 21.63 22.67 14.70
N LEU A 193 20.38 22.42 14.26
CA LEU A 193 20.03 22.20 12.87
C LEU A 193 20.25 23.46 12.03
N ARG A 194 19.86 24.66 12.50
CA ARG A 194 20.17 25.93 11.81
C ARG A 194 21.66 26.17 11.63
N SER A 195 22.45 25.79 12.64
CA SER A 195 23.90 25.90 12.57
C SER A 195 24.47 24.89 11.56
N ALA A 196 23.95 23.66 11.57
CA ALA A 196 24.34 22.60 10.64
C ALA A 196 23.89 22.87 9.18
N VAL A 197 22.77 23.56 8.94
CA VAL A 197 22.29 23.92 7.58
C VAL A 197 23.28 24.86 6.88
N LYS A 198 23.95 25.74 7.63
CA LYS A 198 24.97 26.64 7.06
C LYS A 198 26.16 25.88 6.51
N THR A 199 26.51 24.75 7.13
CA THR A 199 27.64 23.90 6.75
C THR A 199 27.22 22.60 6.08
N CYS A 200 25.94 22.44 5.73
CA CYS A 200 25.44 21.16 5.22
C CYS A 200 26.03 20.85 3.85
N THR A 201 26.25 19.57 3.59
CA THR A 201 26.57 19.07 2.25
C THR A 201 25.36 19.25 1.34
N ALA A 202 25.58 19.54 0.06
CA ALA A 202 24.51 19.66 -0.92
C ALA A 202 24.81 18.74 -2.11
N LYS A 203 23.83 17.95 -2.51
CA LYS A 203 23.79 17.27 -3.82
C LYS A 203 22.67 17.90 -4.61
N VAL A 204 22.97 18.42 -5.78
CA VAL A 204 21.96 18.98 -6.68
C VAL A 204 21.99 18.19 -7.97
N LYS A 205 20.81 17.94 -8.52
CA LYS A 205 20.68 17.44 -9.88
C LYS A 205 19.52 18.13 -10.55
N LEU A 206 19.68 18.47 -11.82
CA LEU A 206 18.58 18.96 -12.62
C LEU A 206 17.77 17.76 -13.15
N VAL A 207 16.45 17.84 -13.03
CA VAL A 207 15.49 16.84 -13.49
C VAL A 207 14.37 17.53 -14.27
N ALA A 208 13.53 16.75 -14.95
CA ALA A 208 12.30 17.23 -15.55
C ALA A 208 11.10 16.85 -14.69
N SER A 209 10.13 17.74 -14.54
CA SER A 209 8.88 17.47 -13.81
C SER A 209 7.68 17.90 -14.64
N GLU A 210 6.64 17.07 -14.67
CA GLU A 210 5.38 17.41 -15.31
C GLU A 210 4.48 18.20 -14.35
N ASN A 211 3.82 19.23 -14.90
CA ASN A 211 2.81 20.02 -14.22
C ASN A 211 1.81 20.57 -15.25
N ASN A 212 0.54 20.22 -15.13
CA ASN A 212 -0.55 20.68 -16.01
C ASN A 212 -0.27 20.50 -17.51
N GLY A 213 0.25 19.35 -17.91
CA GLY A 213 0.57 19.00 -19.30
C GLY A 213 1.82 19.68 -19.86
N LYS A 214 2.63 20.32 -19.00
CA LYS A 214 3.93 20.91 -19.36
C LYS A 214 5.04 20.20 -18.59
N ILE A 215 6.16 19.95 -19.25
CA ILE A 215 7.34 19.37 -18.63
C ILE A 215 8.40 20.46 -18.51
N ASP A 216 8.67 20.87 -17.27
CA ASP A 216 9.62 21.93 -16.93
C ASP A 216 10.88 21.36 -16.26
N ALA A 217 11.98 22.10 -16.37
CA ALA A 217 13.22 21.77 -15.66
C ALA A 217 13.12 22.22 -14.19
N VAL A 218 13.54 21.35 -13.28
CA VAL A 218 13.48 21.54 -11.82
C VAL A 218 14.78 21.01 -11.22
N TYR A 219 15.35 21.68 -10.24
CA TYR A 219 16.47 21.16 -9.46
C TYR A 219 15.97 20.31 -8.30
N GLU A 220 16.39 19.06 -8.24
CA GLU A 220 16.35 18.20 -7.06
C GLU A 220 17.59 18.51 -6.21
N VAL A 221 17.43 19.30 -5.15
CA VAL A 221 18.49 19.69 -4.22
C VAL A 221 18.37 18.89 -2.93
N ILE A 222 19.29 17.98 -2.69
CA ILE A 222 19.40 17.21 -1.44
C ILE A 222 20.42 17.88 -0.52
N LEU A 223 19.98 18.39 0.62
CA LEU A 223 20.82 18.94 1.68
C LEU A 223 21.05 17.89 2.77
N GLY A 224 22.31 17.60 3.06
CA GLY A 224 22.75 16.63 4.05
C GLY A 224 23.51 17.27 5.21
N THR A 225 23.01 17.19 6.44
CA THR A 225 23.74 17.63 7.65
C THR A 225 24.46 16.45 8.29
N ASP A 226 25.58 16.68 8.98
CA ASP A 226 26.33 15.60 9.64
C ASP A 226 25.83 15.33 11.06
N GLN A 227 25.53 16.38 11.84
CA GLN A 227 24.98 16.28 13.21
C GLN A 227 24.02 17.45 13.51
N PRO A 228 22.74 17.18 13.86
CA PRO A 228 22.05 15.90 13.69
C PRO A 228 22.00 15.50 12.21
N ARG A 229 22.14 14.20 11.88
CA ARG A 229 22.13 13.75 10.48
C ARG A 229 20.74 13.94 9.86
N GLN A 230 20.66 14.76 8.83
CA GLN A 230 19.45 14.94 8.01
C GLN A 230 19.83 14.83 6.54
N LEU A 231 18.88 14.42 5.71
CA LEU A 231 19.03 14.39 4.26
C LEU A 231 17.70 14.81 3.67
N ILE A 232 17.57 16.05 3.20
CA ILE A 232 16.31 16.61 2.71
C ILE A 232 16.44 17.01 1.25
N GLU A 233 15.60 16.47 0.41
CA GLU A 233 15.37 16.87 -0.97
C GLU A 233 14.44 18.09 -1.03
N PHE A 234 14.76 19.06 -1.88
CA PHE A 234 13.93 20.18 -2.29
C PHE A 234 13.78 20.14 -3.82
N LEU A 235 12.59 20.45 -4.31
CA LEU A 235 12.35 20.70 -5.73
C LEU A 235 12.27 22.20 -5.98
N VAL A 236 13.26 22.75 -6.66
CA VAL A 236 13.35 24.18 -7.00
C VAL A 236 13.08 24.36 -8.49
N LYS A 237 12.02 25.07 -8.88
CA LYS A 237 11.75 25.39 -10.29
C LYS A 237 12.96 26.10 -10.89
N ALA A 238 13.54 25.53 -11.94
CA ALA A 238 14.81 26.01 -12.46
C ALA A 238 14.70 27.41 -13.08
N LYS A 239 13.52 27.85 -13.54
CA LYS A 239 13.36 29.23 -14.07
C LYS A 239 13.08 30.30 -13.03
N THR A 240 12.36 29.95 -11.96
CA THR A 240 11.77 30.94 -11.05
C THR A 240 12.36 30.89 -9.65
N GLY A 241 13.10 29.84 -9.31
CA GLY A 241 13.59 29.63 -7.94
C GLY A 241 12.48 29.23 -6.96
N GLU A 242 11.26 28.99 -7.41
CA GLU A 242 10.15 28.61 -6.53
C GLU A 242 10.33 27.17 -6.04
N ILE A 243 10.25 26.96 -4.72
CA ILE A 243 10.25 25.61 -4.14
C ILE A 243 8.84 25.05 -4.20
N VAL A 244 8.68 23.98 -4.96
CA VAL A 244 7.38 23.34 -5.19
C VAL A 244 7.15 22.07 -4.36
N HIS A 245 8.22 21.51 -3.79
CA HIS A 245 8.15 20.31 -2.94
C HIS A 245 9.44 20.17 -2.11
N TRP A 246 9.37 19.47 -0.98
CA TRP A 246 10.54 19.01 -0.23
C TRP A 246 10.20 17.73 0.55
N ALA A 247 11.18 16.84 0.78
CA ALA A 247 11.02 15.54 1.46
C ALA A 247 12.35 15.02 2.05
N SER A 248 12.32 14.26 3.16
CA SER A 248 13.52 13.61 3.74
C SER A 248 13.94 12.32 2.98
N LYS A 249 15.20 11.87 3.08
CA LYS A 249 15.83 10.85 2.21
C LYS A 249 16.70 9.77 2.89
N LEU A 250 16.82 9.71 4.21
CA LEU A 250 17.74 8.78 4.90
C LEU A 250 17.11 7.40 5.24
N HIS A 251 17.74 6.31 4.78
CA HIS A 251 17.51 4.90 5.18
C HIS A 251 18.85 4.14 5.28
N PHE A 252 19.01 3.24 6.27
CA PHE A 252 20.19 2.37 6.43
C PHE A 252 19.75 0.91 6.65
N SER A 253 20.49 -0.06 6.08
CA SER A 253 20.39 -1.50 6.39
C SER A 253 21.79 -2.13 6.43
N VAL A 254 22.02 -3.02 7.40
CA VAL A 254 23.01 -4.11 7.35
C VAL A 254 22.51 -5.24 8.26
N SER A 255 22.48 -6.48 7.77
CA SER A 255 22.50 -7.67 8.64
C SER A 255 23.25 -8.81 7.96
N SER A 256 24.03 -9.58 8.74
CA SER A 256 24.60 -10.86 8.28
C SER A 256 24.66 -11.93 9.39
N LYS A 257 23.81 -12.95 9.22
CA LYS A 257 23.99 -14.42 9.27
C LYS A 257 24.92 -15.17 10.26
N ALA A 258 25.72 -14.55 11.14
CA ALA A 258 26.71 -15.33 11.93
C ALA A 258 26.32 -15.76 13.36
N GLN A 259 25.12 -15.42 13.88
CA GLN A 259 24.73 -15.75 15.28
C GLN A 259 23.38 -16.48 15.39
N GLN A 260 23.10 -17.38 14.45
CA GLN A 260 21.94 -18.28 14.40
C GLN A 260 22.06 -19.55 15.30
N ALA A 261 22.86 -19.57 16.37
CA ALA A 261 23.26 -20.85 16.99
C ALA A 261 23.03 -20.95 18.51
N ALA A 262 21.77 -20.99 18.97
CA ALA A 262 21.21 -21.76 20.11
C ALA A 262 19.89 -21.11 20.57
N LEU A 263 18.75 -21.77 20.36
CA LEU A 263 17.37 -21.24 20.35
C LEU A 263 16.86 -20.64 21.68
N GLY A 264 17.42 -19.52 22.14
CA GLY A 264 17.09 -18.82 23.40
C GLY A 264 15.63 -18.38 23.56
N ARG A 265 14.75 -19.32 23.93
CA ARG A 265 13.35 -19.10 24.31
C ARG A 265 13.27 -18.46 25.70
N ILE A 266 12.52 -17.37 25.82
CA ILE A 266 12.36 -16.61 27.07
C ILE A 266 10.88 -16.60 27.43
N ALA A 267 10.53 -17.05 28.64
CA ALA A 267 9.14 -17.09 29.08
C ALA A 267 8.52 -15.69 29.09
N ALA A 268 7.27 -15.60 28.64
CA ALA A 268 6.50 -14.37 28.59
C ALA A 268 5.03 -14.63 28.91
N LYS A 269 4.34 -13.60 29.40
CA LYS A 269 2.89 -13.59 29.56
C LYS A 269 2.27 -12.57 28.64
N CYS A 270 1.25 -12.97 27.88
CA CYS A 270 0.59 -12.11 26.92
C CYS A 270 -0.86 -12.53 26.67
N PHE A 271 -1.52 -11.82 25.76
CA PHE A 271 -2.73 -12.29 25.08
C PHE A 271 -2.34 -12.91 23.74
N LEU A 272 -3.07 -13.94 23.32
CA LEU A 272 -2.97 -14.54 21.98
C LEU A 272 -4.25 -14.39 21.16
N ASN A 273 -5.28 -13.76 21.72
CA ASN A 273 -6.53 -13.37 21.08
C ASN A 273 -6.90 -11.95 21.55
N ILE A 274 -7.73 -11.24 20.78
CA ILE A 274 -8.32 -9.98 21.25
C ILE A 274 -9.08 -10.27 22.55
N PRO A 275 -8.77 -9.59 23.67
CA PRO A 275 -9.42 -9.87 24.95
C PRO A 275 -10.93 -9.63 24.89
N ASP A 276 -11.70 -10.50 25.53
CA ASP A 276 -13.12 -10.27 25.79
C ASP A 276 -13.24 -9.19 26.88
N PRO A 277 -13.83 -8.03 26.57
CA PRO A 277 -13.97 -6.92 27.51
C PRO A 277 -14.87 -7.27 28.72
N ASN A 278 -15.68 -8.32 28.61
CA ASN A 278 -16.59 -8.76 29.68
C ASN A 278 -15.94 -9.77 30.64
N LYS A 279 -14.69 -10.19 30.37
CA LYS A 279 -13.96 -11.15 31.21
C LYS A 279 -12.78 -10.47 31.91
N PRO A 280 -12.46 -10.86 33.15
CA PRO A 280 -11.25 -10.37 33.83
C PRO A 280 -10.00 -10.62 33.00
N LEU A 281 -9.17 -9.58 32.79
CA LEU A 281 -7.96 -9.68 31.95
C LEU A 281 -7.00 -10.77 32.41
N ASN A 282 -6.82 -10.94 33.72
CA ASN A 282 -5.93 -11.94 34.31
C ASN A 282 -6.34 -13.39 33.99
N GLN A 283 -7.60 -13.64 33.68
CA GLN A 283 -8.09 -14.97 33.26
C GLN A 283 -7.87 -15.26 31.77
N GLN A 284 -7.45 -14.24 31.02
CA GLN A 284 -7.23 -14.30 29.57
C GLN A 284 -5.74 -14.25 29.20
N VAL A 285 -4.87 -13.98 30.17
CA VAL A 285 -3.42 -14.06 30.01
C VAL A 285 -2.98 -15.52 29.90
N VAL A 286 -2.11 -15.80 28.94
CA VAL A 286 -1.54 -17.12 28.73
C VAL A 286 -0.02 -17.07 28.81
N ASP A 287 0.59 -18.21 29.14
CA ASP A 287 2.03 -18.38 29.07
C ASP A 287 2.45 -18.62 27.62
N TYR A 288 3.50 -17.92 27.20
CA TYR A 288 4.10 -18.01 25.87
C TYR A 288 5.62 -17.82 25.95
N TYR A 289 6.28 -17.77 24.78
CA TYR A 289 7.73 -17.58 24.69
C TYR A 289 8.07 -16.50 23.68
N VAL A 290 9.04 -15.67 24.02
CA VAL A 290 9.73 -14.79 23.08
C VAL A 290 10.97 -15.52 22.57
N GLU A 291 11.17 -15.52 21.26
CA GLU A 291 12.29 -16.19 20.60
C GLU A 291 13.16 -15.17 19.85
N ASN A 292 14.40 -15.56 19.53
CA ASN A 292 15.30 -14.83 18.61
C ASN A 292 15.63 -13.38 19.01
N LEU A 293 15.69 -13.08 20.32
CA LEU A 293 16.22 -11.79 20.78
C LEU A 293 17.75 -11.80 20.69
N PRO A 294 18.39 -10.81 20.01
CA PRO A 294 19.84 -10.67 20.03
C PRO A 294 20.41 -10.43 21.44
N ASP A 295 19.66 -9.72 22.28
CA ASP A 295 19.92 -9.63 23.72
C ASP A 295 18.68 -10.18 24.46
N PRO A 296 18.78 -11.32 25.18
CA PRO A 296 17.65 -11.89 25.89
C PRO A 296 17.09 -10.98 27.00
N LYS A 297 17.82 -9.94 27.41
CA LYS A 297 17.37 -9.00 28.43
C LYS A 297 16.55 -7.84 27.89
N VAL A 298 16.47 -7.65 26.57
CA VAL A 298 15.82 -6.49 25.95
C VAL A 298 14.80 -6.96 24.92
N LEU A 299 13.57 -6.45 25.01
CA LEU A 299 12.47 -6.80 24.10
C LEU A 299 12.64 -6.07 22.75
N ALA A 300 13.66 -6.49 22.00
CA ALA A 300 14.00 -5.94 20.70
C ALA A 300 14.67 -7.00 19.82
N ASN A 301 14.39 -6.96 18.51
CA ASN A 301 15.03 -7.78 17.49
C ASN A 301 15.23 -6.98 16.20
N GLU A 302 15.46 -7.66 15.07
CA GLU A 302 15.63 -7.04 13.76
C GLU A 302 14.37 -6.34 13.25
N ARG A 303 13.19 -6.71 13.75
CA ARG A 303 11.90 -6.16 13.33
C ARG A 303 11.43 -5.02 14.24
N TYR A 304 11.49 -5.19 15.55
CA TYR A 304 10.90 -4.23 16.46
C TYR A 304 11.76 -3.93 17.67
N LYS A 305 11.63 -2.72 18.21
CA LYS A 305 12.20 -2.30 19.49
C LYS A 305 11.09 -1.70 20.34
N MET A 306 10.73 -2.39 21.42
CA MET A 306 9.66 -1.92 22.30
C MET A 306 10.16 -0.85 23.28
N LEU A 307 9.41 0.25 23.37
CA LEU A 307 9.68 1.38 24.24
C LEU A 307 8.47 1.67 25.13
N VAL A 308 8.74 1.92 26.41
CA VAL A 308 7.75 2.40 27.38
C VAL A 308 8.25 3.67 28.04
N GLU A 309 7.33 4.52 28.49
CA GLU A 309 7.68 5.75 29.18
C GLU A 309 7.93 5.49 30.67
N VAL A 310 9.15 5.78 31.15
CA VAL A 310 9.50 5.74 32.57
C VAL A 310 10.01 7.12 32.98
N LYS A 311 9.29 7.78 33.90
CA LYS A 311 9.63 9.12 34.41
C LYS A 311 9.84 10.16 33.29
N GLY A 312 8.99 10.13 32.26
CA GLY A 312 9.04 11.08 31.14
C GLY A 312 10.08 10.74 30.06
N GLN A 313 10.69 9.56 30.11
CA GLN A 313 11.69 9.11 29.14
C GLN A 313 11.29 7.78 28.52
N TRP A 314 11.42 7.67 27.20
CA TRP A 314 11.25 6.43 26.46
C TRP A 314 12.45 5.51 26.70
N VAL A 315 12.19 4.38 27.35
CA VAL A 315 13.21 3.37 27.67
C VAL A 315 12.87 2.03 27.01
N PRO A 316 13.87 1.27 26.53
CA PRO A 316 13.66 -0.09 26.08
C PRO A 316 13.06 -0.96 27.18
N VAL A 317 12.10 -1.81 26.80
CA VAL A 317 11.55 -2.79 27.73
C VAL A 317 12.59 -3.87 28.00
N THR A 318 12.98 -4.01 29.26
CA THR A 318 13.89 -5.07 29.70
C THR A 318 13.14 -6.20 30.39
N ALA A 319 13.70 -7.40 30.35
CA ALA A 319 13.22 -8.54 31.12
C ALA A 319 13.14 -8.20 32.63
N ALA A 320 12.27 -8.91 33.35
CA ALA A 320 12.19 -8.88 34.79
C ALA A 320 13.48 -9.46 35.42
N ALA A 321 13.61 -9.31 36.74
CA ALA A 321 14.79 -9.76 37.48
C ALA A 321 15.04 -11.27 37.38
N ASP A 322 13.99 -12.06 37.14
CA ASP A 322 14.05 -13.50 36.92
C ASP A 322 14.44 -13.88 35.46
N GLY A 323 14.72 -12.89 34.62
CA GLY A 323 15.08 -13.09 33.22
C GLY A 323 13.90 -13.34 32.29
N THR A 324 12.66 -13.18 32.75
CA THR A 324 11.44 -13.41 31.95
C THR A 324 10.76 -12.11 31.53
N PHE A 325 9.82 -12.20 30.58
CA PHE A 325 8.90 -11.13 30.21
C PHE A 325 7.51 -11.36 30.84
N ASN A 326 7.46 -11.91 32.05
CA ASN A 326 6.23 -12.21 32.79
C ASN A 326 5.75 -10.99 33.59
N PHE A 327 5.25 -9.98 32.89
CA PHE A 327 4.66 -8.79 33.53
C PHE A 327 3.18 -8.99 33.89
N SER A 328 2.69 -8.20 34.84
CA SER A 328 1.27 -8.18 35.19
C SER A 328 0.48 -7.31 34.19
N PRO A 329 -0.72 -7.73 33.72
CA PRO A 329 -1.60 -6.88 32.92
C PRO A 329 -2.19 -5.70 33.70
N THR A 330 -1.95 -5.64 35.02
CA THR A 330 -2.47 -4.60 35.92
C THR A 330 -1.36 -4.02 36.80
N GLY A 331 -1.62 -2.87 37.40
CA GLY A 331 -0.71 -2.21 38.33
C GLY A 331 0.49 -1.58 37.62
N LYS A 332 1.65 -1.57 38.30
CA LYS A 332 2.86 -0.86 37.86
C LYS A 332 3.55 -1.45 36.61
N ASP A 333 3.25 -2.70 36.28
CA ASP A 333 3.91 -3.41 35.17
C ASP A 333 3.06 -3.42 33.89
N LYS A 334 1.85 -2.82 33.91
CA LYS A 334 0.89 -2.87 32.80
C LYS A 334 1.45 -2.36 31.47
N ASP A 335 2.31 -1.35 31.49
CA ASP A 335 2.90 -0.77 30.27
C ASP A 335 3.92 -1.74 29.66
N LYS A 336 4.72 -2.42 30.49
CA LYS A 336 5.64 -3.47 30.04
C LYS A 336 4.88 -4.70 29.56
N PHE A 337 3.79 -5.07 30.21
CA PHE A 337 2.90 -6.13 29.73
C PHE A 337 2.30 -5.79 28.36
N SER A 338 1.77 -4.57 28.19
CA SER A 338 1.27 -4.06 26.89
C SER A 338 2.34 -4.18 25.80
N ALA A 339 3.60 -3.86 26.14
CA ALA A 339 4.71 -3.96 25.21
C ALA A 339 5.09 -5.41 24.85
N VAL A 340 4.95 -6.35 25.78
CA VAL A 340 5.11 -7.79 25.49
C VAL A 340 4.01 -8.28 24.55
N VAL A 341 2.76 -7.88 24.80
CA VAL A 341 1.62 -8.18 23.92
C VAL A 341 1.87 -7.64 22.51
N ALA A 342 2.24 -6.35 22.39
CA ALA A 342 2.57 -5.73 21.12
C ALA A 342 3.72 -6.47 20.41
N PHE A 343 4.84 -6.73 21.10
CA PHE A 343 5.98 -7.41 20.49
C PHE A 343 5.61 -8.77 19.90
N ILE A 344 4.87 -9.59 20.65
CA ILE A 344 4.46 -10.93 20.19
C ILE A 344 3.49 -10.81 19.01
N ALA A 345 2.47 -9.96 19.13
CA ALA A 345 1.47 -9.76 18.08
C ALA A 345 2.08 -9.28 16.76
N LEU A 346 2.95 -8.26 16.82
CA LEU A 346 3.57 -7.67 15.64
C LEU A 346 4.62 -8.60 15.01
N ASN A 347 5.48 -9.24 15.82
CA ASN A 347 6.47 -10.16 15.27
C ASN A 347 5.84 -11.37 14.59
N LEU A 348 4.82 -11.97 15.21
CA LEU A 348 4.14 -13.11 14.62
C LEU A 348 3.39 -12.71 13.35
N GLN A 349 2.71 -11.55 13.34
CA GLN A 349 2.08 -11.04 12.12
C GLN A 349 3.09 -10.88 10.99
N SER A 350 4.23 -10.22 11.23
CA SER A 350 5.26 -10.04 10.20
C SER A 350 5.92 -11.35 9.79
N ASP A 351 6.15 -12.29 10.69
CA ASP A 351 6.71 -13.60 10.35
C ASP A 351 5.76 -14.41 9.45
N ILE A 352 4.46 -14.42 9.79
CA ILE A 352 3.40 -15.02 8.98
C ILE A 352 3.34 -14.36 7.60
N ASN A 353 3.31 -13.01 7.57
CA ASN A 353 3.20 -12.27 6.33
C ASN A 353 4.45 -12.39 5.46
N GLU A 354 5.66 -12.44 6.04
CA GLU A 354 6.91 -12.77 5.35
C GLU A 354 6.83 -14.17 4.74
N GLY A 355 6.31 -15.15 5.49
CA GLY A 355 6.01 -16.50 5.00
C GLY A 355 4.99 -16.52 3.86
N TRP A 356 4.15 -15.49 3.75
CA TRP A 356 3.20 -15.28 2.66
C TRP A 356 3.72 -14.40 1.53
N GLY A 357 4.96 -13.90 1.62
CA GLY A 357 5.63 -13.15 0.55
C GLY A 357 5.73 -11.63 0.78
N LEU A 358 5.49 -11.16 1.99
CA LEU A 358 5.86 -9.80 2.40
C LEU A 358 7.38 -9.63 2.33
N LYS A 359 7.84 -8.47 1.83
CA LYS A 359 9.27 -8.11 1.89
C LYS A 359 9.74 -8.00 3.34
N LYS A 360 10.98 -8.39 3.60
CA LYS A 360 11.60 -8.16 4.91
C LYS A 360 11.91 -6.68 5.10
N GLN A 361 11.61 -6.16 6.29
CA GLN A 361 12.05 -4.82 6.66
C GLN A 361 13.57 -4.77 6.81
N THR A 362 14.13 -3.57 6.64
CA THR A 362 15.58 -3.36 6.58
C THR A 362 16.19 -2.84 7.88
N ARG A 363 15.35 -2.41 8.81
CA ARG A 363 15.72 -1.90 10.14
C ARG A 363 14.58 -2.15 11.13
N ALA A 364 14.91 -2.20 12.41
CA ALA A 364 13.91 -2.31 13.47
C ALA A 364 13.07 -1.04 13.60
N ILE A 365 11.78 -1.21 13.90
CA ILE A 365 10.80 -0.15 14.12
C ILE A 365 10.70 0.11 15.63
N PRO A 366 10.98 1.33 16.11
CA PRO A 366 10.61 1.73 17.46
C PRO A 366 9.09 1.66 17.62
N VAL A 367 8.64 0.97 18.66
CA VAL A 367 7.21 0.88 19.02
C VAL A 367 7.03 1.53 20.38
N TYR A 368 6.37 2.68 20.40
CA TYR A 368 6.09 3.46 21.60
C TYR A 368 4.76 3.02 22.19
N VAL A 369 4.82 2.31 23.30
CA VAL A 369 3.66 1.66 23.91
C VAL A 369 3.08 2.54 25.00
N ASN A 370 1.76 2.71 24.95
CA ASN A 370 0.99 3.58 25.83
C ASN A 370 1.49 5.03 25.79
N ASP A 371 1.69 5.54 24.57
CA ASP A 371 2.10 6.91 24.33
C ASP A 371 1.01 7.90 24.74
N LYS A 372 1.22 8.58 25.86
CA LYS A 372 0.29 9.57 26.42
C LYS A 372 0.14 10.82 25.57
N SER A 373 1.04 11.07 24.63
CA SER A 373 0.88 12.16 23.66
C SER A 373 -0.10 11.81 22.54
N VAL A 374 -0.48 10.54 22.43
CA VAL A 374 -1.40 9.98 21.45
C VAL A 374 -2.65 9.51 22.19
N GLN A 375 -3.65 10.38 22.25
CA GLN A 375 -4.92 10.13 22.94
C GLN A 375 -5.96 9.57 21.96
N ASP A 376 -6.63 8.49 22.34
CA ASP A 376 -7.69 7.81 21.57
C ASP A 376 -7.26 7.43 20.15
N ASN A 377 -5.99 7.09 19.97
CA ASN A 377 -5.47 6.74 18.67
C ASN A 377 -4.26 5.80 18.75
N ALA A 378 -3.95 5.17 17.63
CA ALA A 378 -2.66 4.55 17.34
C ALA A 378 -2.30 4.88 15.88
N TYR A 379 -1.03 4.81 15.52
CA TYR A 379 -0.61 5.02 14.13
C TYR A 379 0.76 4.41 13.85
N PHE A 380 0.99 4.05 12.59
CA PHE A 380 2.32 3.97 12.01
C PHE A 380 2.72 5.32 11.40
N ASP A 381 3.89 5.83 11.79
CA ASP A 381 4.53 6.99 11.16
C ASP A 381 5.53 6.51 10.10
N PRO A 382 5.22 6.62 8.80
CA PRO A 382 6.14 6.23 7.74
C PRO A 382 7.37 7.14 7.61
N GLU A 383 7.30 8.40 8.09
CA GLU A 383 8.40 9.36 8.02
C GLU A 383 9.50 9.04 9.04
N ASN A 384 9.10 8.89 10.31
CA ASN A 384 10.00 8.49 11.38
C ASN A 384 10.24 6.97 11.42
N TYR A 385 9.39 6.20 10.75
CA TYR A 385 9.40 4.74 10.69
C TYR A 385 9.26 4.12 12.09
N GLU A 386 8.21 4.57 12.78
CA GLU A 386 7.86 4.21 14.14
C GLU A 386 6.37 3.90 14.27
N ILE A 387 6.00 3.11 15.27
CA ILE A 387 4.61 2.83 15.61
C ILE A 387 4.32 3.43 16.98
N HIS A 388 3.23 4.18 17.08
CA HIS A 388 2.75 4.74 18.33
C HIS A 388 1.44 4.05 18.71
N ILE A 389 1.46 3.37 19.85
CA ILE A 389 0.27 2.80 20.46
C ILE A 389 -0.13 3.74 21.59
N GLY A 390 -1.18 4.52 21.38
CA GLY A 390 -1.61 5.54 22.32
C GLY A 390 -2.34 4.98 23.55
N VAL A 391 -2.99 5.89 24.26
CA VAL A 391 -3.86 5.60 25.41
C VAL A 391 -5.28 6.07 25.11
N GLY A 392 -6.29 5.37 25.60
CA GLY A 392 -7.68 5.80 25.46
C GLY A 392 -8.12 6.73 26.57
N SER A 393 -9.17 7.51 26.34
CA SER A 393 -9.75 8.42 27.33
C SER A 393 -10.79 7.73 28.22
N GLY A 394 -11.09 6.47 27.93
CA GLY A 394 -12.09 5.67 28.59
C GLY A 394 -13.39 5.64 27.79
N THR A 395 -13.96 4.44 27.66
CA THR A 395 -15.23 4.22 26.93
C THR A 395 -16.41 4.96 27.55
N ALA A 396 -16.39 5.18 28.87
CA ALA A 396 -17.38 6.00 29.56
C ALA A 396 -17.38 7.47 29.11
N SER A 397 -16.26 7.96 28.57
CA SER A 397 -16.11 9.31 28.00
C SER A 397 -16.34 9.34 26.49
N GLY A 398 -16.78 8.22 25.89
CA GLY A 398 -16.97 8.08 24.45
C GLY A 398 -15.68 7.88 23.64
N GLY A 399 -14.55 7.69 24.32
CA GLY A 399 -13.25 7.38 23.69
C GLY A 399 -12.93 5.89 23.66
N LEU A 400 -11.67 5.58 23.37
CA LEU A 400 -11.15 4.21 23.41
C LEU A 400 -10.89 3.77 24.86
N THR A 401 -10.77 2.46 25.05
CA THR A 401 -10.29 1.88 26.30
C THR A 401 -8.92 2.47 26.68
N GLU A 402 -8.71 2.71 27.98
CA GLU A 402 -7.46 3.32 28.47
C GLU A 402 -6.21 2.57 27.98
N MET A 403 -6.32 1.24 27.81
CA MET A 403 -5.25 0.36 27.38
C MET A 403 -5.46 -0.11 25.93
N ILE A 404 -5.32 0.80 24.95
CA ILE A 404 -5.47 0.48 23.53
C ILE A 404 -4.56 -0.69 23.11
N GLY A 405 -3.33 -0.73 23.64
CA GLY A 405 -2.35 -1.79 23.34
C GLY A 405 -2.73 -3.20 23.80
N PHE A 406 -3.86 -3.38 24.49
CA PHE A 406 -4.42 -4.72 24.76
C PHE A 406 -5.29 -5.23 23.61
N ASP A 407 -5.72 -4.36 22.70
CA ASP A 407 -6.44 -4.78 21.50
C ASP A 407 -5.46 -5.22 20.40
N LEU A 408 -5.29 -6.53 20.25
CA LEU A 408 -4.47 -7.11 19.19
C LEU A 408 -4.92 -6.68 17.79
N GLY A 409 -6.21 -6.41 17.61
CA GLY A 409 -6.76 -5.92 16.34
C GLY A 409 -6.20 -4.55 15.96
N VAL A 410 -6.15 -3.61 16.92
CA VAL A 410 -5.51 -2.30 16.69
C VAL A 410 -4.02 -2.47 16.42
N LEU A 411 -3.33 -3.31 17.19
CA LEU A 411 -1.90 -3.58 16.96
C LEU A 411 -1.63 -4.09 15.55
N TRP A 412 -2.39 -5.07 15.09
CA TRP A 412 -2.25 -5.64 13.75
C TRP A 412 -2.67 -4.67 12.64
N HIS A 413 -3.67 -3.82 12.89
CA HIS A 413 -4.09 -2.76 11.99
C HIS A 413 -2.93 -1.78 11.74
N GLU A 414 -2.33 -1.24 12.81
CA GLU A 414 -1.24 -0.27 12.66
C GLU A 414 -0.01 -0.84 11.99
N ASN A 415 0.37 -2.06 12.35
CA ASN A 415 1.51 -2.72 11.72
C ASN A 415 1.23 -3.03 10.25
N ARG A 416 -0.03 -3.23 9.87
CA ARG A 416 -0.37 -3.44 8.46
C ARG A 416 -0.17 -2.18 7.62
N HIS A 417 -0.30 -0.97 8.17
CA HIS A 417 0.12 0.24 7.46
C HIS A 417 1.62 0.25 7.16
N HIS A 418 2.45 -0.24 8.10
CA HIS A 418 3.88 -0.45 7.85
C HIS A 418 4.12 -1.46 6.71
N GLU A 419 3.41 -2.58 6.72
CA GLU A 419 3.55 -3.60 5.68
C GLU A 419 3.10 -3.10 4.31
N VAL A 420 2.05 -2.27 4.25
CA VAL A 420 1.65 -1.54 3.04
C VAL A 420 2.80 -0.68 2.55
N PHE A 421 3.38 0.16 3.41
CA PHE A 421 4.54 0.99 3.08
C PHE A 421 5.72 0.17 2.55
N LEU A 422 5.91 -1.04 3.05
CA LEU A 422 7.01 -1.91 2.64
C LEU A 422 6.73 -2.62 1.30
N GLN A 423 5.50 -3.08 1.09
CA GLN A 423 5.16 -3.96 -0.03
C GLN A 423 4.79 -3.17 -1.30
N THR A 424 4.06 -2.07 -1.17
CA THR A 424 3.48 -1.38 -2.33
C THR A 424 4.52 -0.61 -3.15
N PRO A 425 4.37 -0.55 -4.48
CA PRO A 425 5.18 0.31 -5.32
C PRO A 425 5.03 1.79 -4.95
N GLY A 426 6.12 2.45 -4.59
CA GLY A 426 6.11 3.85 -4.15
C GLY A 426 5.84 4.03 -2.65
N ASN A 427 5.78 2.93 -1.90
CA ASN A 427 5.69 2.89 -0.43
C ASN A 427 4.40 3.48 0.15
N ASP A 428 3.34 3.58 -0.64
CA ASP A 428 2.02 4.03 -0.19
C ASP A 428 0.93 3.59 -1.19
N MET A 429 -0.33 3.87 -0.87
CA MET A 429 -1.47 3.81 -1.79
C MET A 429 -2.01 5.25 -2.01
N PRO A 430 -1.35 6.09 -2.82
CA PRO A 430 -1.75 7.49 -2.97
C PRO A 430 -3.02 7.64 -3.81
N GLY A 431 -3.86 8.62 -3.48
CA GLY A 431 -5.04 9.01 -4.27
C GLY A 431 -6.30 9.19 -3.43
N PRO A 432 -7.39 9.78 -3.97
CA PRO A 432 -8.62 10.02 -3.21
C PRO A 432 -9.24 8.74 -2.61
N GLN A 433 -9.09 7.61 -3.29
CA GLN A 433 -9.52 6.29 -2.79
C GLN A 433 -8.35 5.48 -2.19
N GLY A 434 -7.12 5.90 -2.43
CA GLY A 434 -5.93 5.13 -2.08
C GLY A 434 -5.72 5.04 -0.57
N GLY A 435 -5.93 6.14 0.17
CA GLY A 435 -5.91 6.12 1.63
C GLY A 435 -6.98 5.18 2.21
N ALA A 436 -8.20 5.20 1.64
CA ALA A 436 -9.26 4.26 2.02
C ALA A 436 -8.90 2.79 1.74
N CYS A 437 -8.21 2.51 0.63
CA CYS A 437 -7.65 1.18 0.36
C CYS A 437 -6.61 0.76 1.41
N ASN A 438 -5.81 1.70 1.92
CA ASN A 438 -4.81 1.45 2.95
C ASN A 438 -5.49 1.09 4.28
N GLU A 439 -6.45 1.89 4.73
CA GLU A 439 -7.30 1.62 5.92
C GLU A 439 -8.00 0.25 5.83
N ALA A 440 -8.64 -0.05 4.70
CA ALA A 440 -9.29 -1.33 4.47
C ALA A 440 -8.32 -2.52 4.50
N THR A 441 -7.09 -2.31 4.01
CA THR A 441 -6.04 -3.32 4.05
C THR A 441 -5.63 -3.60 5.49
N ALA A 442 -5.52 -2.56 6.32
CA ALA A 442 -5.25 -2.66 7.74
C ALA A 442 -6.40 -3.33 8.52
N ASP A 443 -7.66 -3.02 8.22
CA ASP A 443 -8.81 -3.66 8.85
C ASP A 443 -8.93 -5.15 8.48
N VAL A 444 -8.81 -5.50 7.20
CA VAL A 444 -9.12 -6.86 6.75
C VAL A 444 -7.89 -7.78 6.78
N HIS A 445 -6.77 -7.36 6.18
CA HIS A 445 -5.54 -8.15 6.19
C HIS A 445 -4.72 -7.94 7.46
N GLY A 446 -4.77 -6.76 8.07
CA GLY A 446 -4.15 -6.52 9.37
C GLY A 446 -4.95 -7.21 10.46
N GLN A 447 -6.18 -6.78 10.73
CA GLN A 447 -6.95 -7.31 11.86
C GLN A 447 -7.68 -8.62 11.57
N LEU A 448 -8.72 -8.65 10.70
CA LEU A 448 -9.63 -9.80 10.63
C LEU A 448 -8.91 -11.11 10.25
N MET A 449 -8.03 -11.04 9.25
CA MET A 449 -7.25 -12.19 8.81
C MET A 449 -6.29 -12.68 9.91
N MET A 450 -5.65 -11.78 10.67
CA MET A 450 -4.78 -12.19 11.78
C MET A 450 -5.56 -12.74 12.95
N GLN A 451 -6.72 -12.17 13.28
CA GLN A 451 -7.62 -12.70 14.31
C GLN A 451 -7.97 -14.16 14.02
N TYR A 452 -8.36 -14.49 12.78
CA TYR A 452 -8.68 -15.87 12.40
C TYR A 452 -7.44 -16.76 12.37
N THR A 453 -6.31 -16.25 11.88
CA THR A 453 -5.05 -17.01 11.83
C THR A 453 -4.54 -17.35 13.23
N PHE A 454 -4.56 -16.39 14.16
CA PHE A 454 -4.17 -16.59 15.55
C PHE A 454 -5.13 -17.54 16.27
N ALA A 455 -6.44 -17.44 16.03
CA ALA A 455 -7.41 -18.38 16.60
C ALA A 455 -7.14 -19.84 16.15
N ILE A 456 -6.67 -20.06 14.93
CA ILE A 456 -6.24 -21.39 14.48
C ILE A 456 -4.94 -21.82 15.15
N MET A 457 -3.93 -20.94 15.17
CA MET A 457 -2.60 -21.27 15.71
C MET A 457 -2.63 -21.54 17.22
N PHE A 458 -3.40 -20.73 17.95
CA PHE A 458 -3.40 -20.70 19.40
C PHE A 458 -4.69 -21.20 20.02
N GLY A 459 -5.67 -21.64 19.23
CA GLY A 459 -6.97 -22.11 19.72
C GLY A 459 -6.89 -23.23 20.75
N LYS A 460 -5.85 -24.09 20.69
CA LYS A 460 -5.60 -25.10 21.73
C LYS A 460 -5.13 -24.52 23.07
N ILE A 461 -4.39 -23.40 23.02
CA ILE A 461 -3.89 -22.69 24.20
C ILE A 461 -5.01 -21.83 24.80
N THR A 462 -5.79 -21.16 23.94
CA THR A 462 -6.85 -20.24 24.35
C THR A 462 -8.20 -20.91 24.57
N GLY A 463 -8.33 -22.19 24.23
CA GLY A 463 -9.58 -22.96 24.32
C GLY A 463 -10.62 -22.59 23.25
N GLN A 464 -10.23 -21.88 22.19
CA GLN A 464 -11.11 -21.40 21.12
C GLN A 464 -10.72 -22.05 19.79
N THR A 465 -11.39 -23.14 19.42
CA THR A 465 -11.19 -23.74 18.08
C THR A 465 -12.01 -22.98 17.05
N LEU A 466 -11.35 -22.34 16.08
CA LEU A 466 -12.02 -21.64 14.99
C LEU A 466 -12.58 -22.61 13.94
N THR A 467 -13.83 -22.40 13.54
CA THR A 467 -14.48 -23.10 12.42
C THR A 467 -14.88 -22.12 11.32
N VAL A 468 -15.22 -22.66 10.13
CA VAL A 468 -15.81 -21.86 9.04
C VAL A 468 -17.09 -21.16 9.50
N ALA A 469 -17.93 -21.86 10.28
CA ALA A 469 -19.19 -21.31 10.79
C ALA A 469 -18.97 -20.10 11.71
N ASP A 470 -17.86 -20.08 12.45
CA ASP A 470 -17.50 -18.94 13.31
C ASP A 470 -17.14 -17.72 12.46
N ILE A 471 -16.32 -17.90 11.41
CA ILE A 471 -15.97 -16.81 10.47
C ILE A 471 -17.21 -16.25 9.75
N VAL A 472 -18.12 -17.14 9.33
CA VAL A 472 -19.36 -16.74 8.65
C VAL A 472 -20.28 -15.94 9.56
N LYS A 473 -20.32 -16.26 10.86
CA LYS A 473 -21.14 -15.56 11.87
C LYS A 473 -20.45 -14.34 12.48
N ASP A 474 -19.13 -14.20 12.32
CA ASP A 474 -18.36 -13.11 12.90
C ASP A 474 -18.94 -11.75 12.45
N PRO A 475 -19.19 -10.80 13.36
CA PRO A 475 -19.71 -9.47 13.01
C PRO A 475 -18.69 -8.60 12.25
N ARG A 476 -17.43 -9.03 12.16
CA ARG A 476 -16.29 -8.40 11.50
C ARG A 476 -15.99 -7.01 12.07
N ILE A 477 -15.95 -6.97 13.40
CA ILE A 477 -15.71 -5.76 14.18
C ILE A 477 -14.22 -5.47 14.24
N ILE A 478 -13.86 -4.20 13.99
CA ILE A 478 -12.50 -3.68 14.07
C ILE A 478 -12.30 -2.99 15.42
N GLY A 479 -11.19 -3.25 16.12
CA GLY A 479 -10.92 -2.69 17.45
C GLY A 479 -11.96 -3.06 18.52
N LEU A 480 -12.31 -4.35 18.63
CA LEU A 480 -13.39 -4.83 19.51
C LEU A 480 -13.13 -4.53 21.01
N TYR A 481 -11.89 -4.70 21.46
CA TYR A 481 -11.51 -4.38 22.85
C TYR A 481 -11.27 -2.87 23.03
N ALA A 482 -10.82 -2.20 21.98
CA ALA A 482 -10.57 -0.76 21.98
C ALA A 482 -11.86 0.05 22.17
N MET A 483 -13.00 -0.39 21.60
CA MET A 483 -14.29 0.29 21.75
C MET A 483 -15.48 -0.69 21.88
N PRO A 484 -15.61 -1.45 22.96
CA PRO A 484 -16.68 -2.43 23.11
C PRO A 484 -18.07 -1.80 23.35
N PRO A 485 -19.17 -2.51 22.99
CA PRO A 485 -19.20 -3.76 22.22
C PRO A 485 -19.10 -3.58 20.69
N GLN A 486 -19.31 -2.36 20.17
CA GLN A 486 -19.46 -2.10 18.73
C GLN A 486 -18.15 -2.05 17.93
N GLY A 487 -17.02 -1.94 18.62
CA GLY A 487 -15.71 -1.61 18.03
C GLY A 487 -15.67 -0.23 17.40
N ILE A 488 -14.55 0.04 16.72
CA ILE A 488 -14.29 1.31 16.04
C ILE A 488 -15.01 1.34 14.68
N ARG A 489 -15.01 0.20 13.97
CA ARG A 489 -15.63 0.02 12.64
C ARG A 489 -16.19 -1.39 12.48
N THR A 490 -17.02 -1.60 11.45
CA THR A 490 -17.58 -2.92 11.11
C THR A 490 -17.48 -3.18 9.61
N GLN A 491 -16.81 -4.27 9.23
CA GLN A 491 -16.65 -4.70 7.83
C GLN A 491 -17.78 -5.64 7.34
N ARG A 492 -18.74 -5.96 8.22
CA ARG A 492 -20.04 -6.53 7.82
C ARG A 492 -21.04 -5.40 7.60
N ASN A 493 -20.93 -4.70 6.49
CA ASN A 493 -21.79 -3.57 6.13
C ASN A 493 -22.25 -3.66 4.67
N THR A 494 -23.10 -2.72 4.24
CA THR A 494 -23.64 -2.64 2.88
C THR A 494 -23.21 -1.37 2.14
N LYS A 495 -22.15 -0.70 2.60
CA LYS A 495 -21.66 0.55 1.99
C LYS A 495 -21.15 0.29 0.58
N THR A 496 -21.43 1.20 -0.32
CA THR A 496 -21.06 1.14 -1.73
C THR A 496 -20.24 2.36 -2.13
N VAL A 497 -19.71 2.37 -3.35
CA VAL A 497 -19.05 3.56 -3.92
C VAL A 497 -19.92 4.82 -3.94
N ALA A 498 -21.25 4.70 -3.81
CA ALA A 498 -22.15 5.83 -3.71
C ALA A 498 -22.11 6.51 -2.33
N ASP A 499 -21.59 5.82 -1.31
CA ASP A 499 -21.55 6.26 0.09
C ASP A 499 -20.24 6.97 0.46
N GLN A 500 -19.37 7.27 -0.52
CA GLN A 500 -18.10 7.95 -0.29
C GLN A 500 -18.28 9.35 0.30
N GLN A 501 -17.48 9.66 1.32
CA GLN A 501 -17.51 10.90 2.10
C GLN A 501 -16.18 11.67 1.99
N GLY A 502 -15.14 11.06 1.41
CA GLY A 502 -13.81 11.67 1.24
C GLY A 502 -12.92 11.60 2.49
N GLU A 503 -13.36 10.87 3.51
CA GLU A 503 -12.61 10.54 4.72
C GLU A 503 -12.15 9.08 4.61
N VAL A 504 -10.86 8.81 4.83
CA VAL A 504 -10.24 7.54 4.45
C VAL A 504 -10.73 6.37 5.29
N HIS A 505 -11.01 6.55 6.58
CA HIS A 505 -11.50 5.48 7.43
C HIS A 505 -12.95 5.11 7.07
N ALA A 506 -13.81 6.11 6.86
CA ALA A 506 -15.21 5.94 6.48
C ALA A 506 -15.36 5.33 5.07
N ASP A 507 -14.56 5.81 4.11
CA ASP A 507 -14.52 5.28 2.74
C ASP A 507 -13.85 3.90 2.69
N GLY A 508 -12.93 3.62 3.62
CA GLY A 508 -12.26 2.33 3.77
C GLY A 508 -13.24 1.19 4.03
N GLU A 509 -14.36 1.45 4.71
CA GLU A 509 -15.40 0.45 4.94
C GLU A 509 -16.10 -0.06 3.66
N ILE A 510 -15.99 0.66 2.53
CA ILE A 510 -16.56 0.22 1.25
C ILE A 510 -15.73 -0.93 0.67
N VAL A 511 -14.43 -0.70 0.47
CA VAL A 511 -13.53 -1.72 -0.07
C VAL A 511 -13.16 -2.76 0.98
N GLY A 512 -13.13 -2.39 2.26
CA GLY A 512 -12.97 -3.31 3.38
C GLY A 512 -14.10 -4.34 3.47
N ALA A 513 -15.36 -3.92 3.28
CA ALA A 513 -16.47 -4.87 3.26
C ALA A 513 -16.37 -5.85 2.09
N ALA A 514 -16.02 -5.35 0.89
CA ALA A 514 -15.77 -6.20 -0.27
C ALA A 514 -14.63 -7.22 -0.03
N MET A 515 -13.54 -6.79 0.61
CA MET A 515 -12.43 -7.67 0.97
C MET A 515 -12.86 -8.70 2.02
N ALA A 516 -13.65 -8.29 3.03
CA ALA A 516 -14.11 -9.20 4.07
C ALA A 516 -15.15 -10.22 3.55
N ASP A 517 -16.00 -9.83 2.60
CA ASP A 517 -16.89 -10.75 1.87
C ASP A 517 -16.10 -11.73 1.00
N ALA A 518 -15.04 -11.27 0.33
CA ALA A 518 -14.15 -12.16 -0.41
C ALA A 518 -13.46 -13.16 0.55
N LEU A 519 -12.93 -12.71 1.69
CA LEU A 519 -12.35 -13.58 2.72
C LEU A 519 -13.34 -14.65 3.19
N GLN A 520 -14.59 -14.28 3.49
CA GLN A 520 -15.62 -15.25 3.88
C GLN A 520 -15.87 -16.26 2.75
N ALA A 521 -16.01 -15.79 1.52
CA ALA A 521 -16.27 -16.67 0.39
C ALA A 521 -15.09 -17.61 0.06
N TYR A 522 -13.84 -17.23 0.37
CA TYR A 522 -12.69 -18.12 0.28
C TYR A 522 -12.82 -19.31 1.23
N VAL A 523 -13.24 -19.08 2.48
CA VAL A 523 -13.35 -20.14 3.49
C VAL A 523 -14.61 -21.00 3.35
N GLU A 524 -15.64 -20.49 2.67
CA GLU A 524 -16.88 -21.22 2.36
C GLU A 524 -16.77 -22.13 1.12
N GLN A 525 -15.60 -22.23 0.49
CA GLN A 525 -15.45 -23.05 -0.71
C GLN A 525 -15.69 -24.55 -0.45
N PRO A 526 -16.24 -25.28 -1.44
CA PRO A 526 -16.50 -26.72 -1.31
C PRO A 526 -15.26 -27.55 -0.93
N ASP A 527 -14.08 -27.15 -1.38
CA ASP A 527 -12.82 -27.82 -1.05
C ASP A 527 -12.44 -27.67 0.43
N VAL A 528 -12.86 -26.58 1.10
CA VAL A 528 -12.71 -26.43 2.55
C VAL A 528 -13.75 -27.28 3.28
N ALA A 529 -15.02 -27.20 2.85
CA ALA A 529 -16.12 -27.95 3.47
C ALA A 529 -15.93 -29.47 3.36
N SER A 530 -15.33 -29.95 2.28
CA SER A 530 -14.99 -31.37 2.07
C SER A 530 -13.68 -31.80 2.72
N GLY A 531 -12.93 -30.88 3.33
CA GLY A 531 -11.64 -31.15 3.97
C GLY A 531 -10.48 -31.39 3.00
N LYS A 532 -10.68 -31.13 1.70
CA LYS A 532 -9.62 -31.24 0.67
C LYS A 532 -8.55 -30.16 0.83
N ILE A 533 -8.93 -28.99 1.33
CA ILE A 533 -8.02 -27.91 1.75
C ILE A 533 -8.34 -27.57 3.21
N SER A 534 -7.34 -27.42 4.05
CA SER A 534 -7.58 -27.02 5.44
C SER A 534 -8.00 -25.55 5.53
N LEU A 535 -8.75 -25.17 6.57
CA LEU A 535 -9.10 -23.77 6.81
C LEU A 535 -7.85 -22.88 6.93
N ALA A 536 -6.80 -23.39 7.58
CA ALA A 536 -5.52 -22.69 7.73
C ALA A 536 -4.86 -22.41 6.38
N ASP A 537 -4.80 -23.42 5.50
CA ASP A 537 -4.21 -23.27 4.16
C ASP A 537 -5.03 -22.30 3.30
N GLN A 538 -6.35 -22.31 3.43
CA GLN A 538 -7.20 -21.41 2.67
C GLN A 538 -7.09 -19.95 3.13
N LEU A 539 -6.96 -19.71 4.44
CA LEU A 539 -6.62 -18.37 4.96
C LEU A 539 -5.22 -17.93 4.49
N ALA A 540 -4.24 -18.84 4.48
CA ALA A 540 -2.91 -18.55 3.95
C ALA A 540 -2.94 -18.22 2.46
N ASN A 541 -3.79 -18.89 1.66
CA ASN A 541 -3.98 -18.57 0.25
C ASN A 541 -4.54 -17.15 0.07
N TYR A 542 -5.54 -16.77 0.87
CA TYR A 542 -6.07 -15.40 0.88
C TYR A 542 -5.00 -14.37 1.29
N GLY A 543 -4.21 -14.69 2.32
CA GLY A 543 -3.08 -13.86 2.76
C GLY A 543 -2.01 -13.67 1.69
N ARG A 544 -1.58 -14.74 1.02
CA ARG A 544 -0.63 -14.69 -0.11
C ARG A 544 -1.17 -13.87 -1.28
N ALA A 545 -2.46 -14.01 -1.60
CA ALA A 545 -3.11 -13.17 -2.59
C ALA A 545 -2.99 -11.70 -2.19
N GLY A 546 -3.31 -11.37 -0.93
CA GLY A 546 -3.10 -10.08 -0.28
C GLY A 546 -1.68 -9.52 -0.42
N GLN A 547 -0.65 -10.35 -0.21
CA GLN A 547 0.74 -9.91 -0.36
C GLN A 547 1.15 -9.68 -1.82
N LEU A 548 0.73 -10.55 -2.74
CA LEU A 548 1.04 -10.41 -4.15
C LEU A 548 0.38 -9.18 -4.74
N LEU A 549 -0.93 -9.00 -4.56
CA LEU A 549 -1.63 -7.89 -5.18
C LEU A 549 -1.07 -6.53 -4.76
N MET A 550 -0.58 -6.36 -3.53
CA MET A 550 -0.04 -5.07 -3.06
C MET A 550 1.17 -4.67 -3.91
N THR A 551 1.91 -5.66 -4.43
CA THR A 551 3.01 -5.42 -5.37
C THR A 551 2.55 -5.00 -6.77
N LEU A 552 1.28 -5.23 -7.12
CA LEU A 552 0.69 -4.97 -8.44
C LEU A 552 -0.02 -3.62 -8.51
N LEU A 553 -0.27 -2.99 -7.37
CA LEU A 553 -0.95 -1.71 -7.28
C LEU A 553 -0.17 -0.62 -8.05
N PRO A 554 -0.88 0.33 -8.66
CA PRO A 554 -0.24 1.46 -9.31
C PRO A 554 0.41 2.37 -8.26
N THR A 555 1.54 2.97 -8.63
CA THR A 555 2.32 3.84 -7.74
C THR A 555 1.67 5.22 -7.49
N ARG A 556 0.61 5.56 -8.25
CA ARG A 556 -0.16 6.80 -8.14
C ARG A 556 -1.66 6.58 -8.36
N ASN A 557 -2.48 7.33 -7.64
CA ASN A 557 -3.94 7.36 -7.77
C ASN A 557 -4.57 5.97 -7.74
N VAL A 558 -4.27 5.21 -6.68
CA VAL A 558 -4.89 3.91 -6.41
C VAL A 558 -6.39 4.09 -6.24
N ARG A 559 -7.15 3.20 -6.89
CA ARG A 559 -8.62 3.17 -6.89
C ARG A 559 -9.12 1.85 -6.34
N PHE A 560 -10.37 1.82 -5.87
CA PHE A 560 -11.04 0.57 -5.48
C PHE A 560 -11.05 -0.46 -6.63
N THR A 561 -11.20 0.01 -7.86
CA THR A 561 -11.17 -0.85 -9.05
C THR A 561 -9.79 -1.43 -9.36
N ASP A 562 -8.71 -0.72 -9.01
CA ASP A 562 -7.35 -1.26 -9.10
C ASP A 562 -7.18 -2.40 -8.09
N TRP A 563 -7.72 -2.22 -6.88
CA TRP A 563 -7.74 -3.24 -5.84
C TRP A 563 -8.41 -4.53 -6.35
N ARG A 564 -9.68 -4.46 -6.77
CA ARG A 564 -10.43 -5.61 -7.33
C ARG A 564 -9.63 -6.35 -8.40
N ARG A 565 -9.08 -5.62 -9.37
CA ARG A 565 -8.31 -6.19 -10.47
C ARG A 565 -7.02 -6.85 -10.00
N CYS A 566 -6.26 -6.19 -9.13
CA CYS A 566 -5.01 -6.75 -8.60
C CYS A 566 -5.30 -8.01 -7.78
N HIS A 567 -6.43 -8.06 -7.06
CA HIS A 567 -6.86 -9.25 -6.34
C HIS A 567 -7.17 -10.42 -7.30
N ILE A 568 -7.96 -10.19 -8.36
CA ILE A 568 -8.22 -11.19 -9.40
C ILE A 568 -6.93 -11.66 -10.07
N THR A 569 -6.00 -10.74 -10.33
CA THR A 569 -4.71 -11.06 -10.96
C THR A 569 -3.84 -11.91 -10.04
N ALA A 570 -3.82 -11.59 -8.74
CA ALA A 570 -3.10 -12.35 -7.74
C ALA A 570 -3.68 -13.76 -7.56
N ASP A 571 -5.01 -13.88 -7.47
CA ASP A 571 -5.71 -15.17 -7.44
C ASP A 571 -5.36 -16.02 -8.68
N GLN A 572 -5.36 -15.39 -9.86
CA GLN A 572 -5.03 -16.09 -11.09
C GLN A 572 -3.59 -16.63 -11.11
N GLN A 573 -2.63 -15.91 -10.52
CA GLN A 573 -1.24 -16.39 -10.46
C GLN A 573 -1.04 -17.47 -9.38
N LEU A 574 -1.75 -17.37 -8.25
CA LEU A 574 -1.52 -18.28 -7.12
C LEU A 574 -2.37 -19.55 -7.16
N THR A 575 -3.61 -19.45 -7.66
CA THR A 575 -4.60 -20.54 -7.60
C THR A 575 -5.15 -20.92 -8.98
N GLY A 576 -4.66 -20.29 -10.05
CA GLY A 576 -5.21 -20.47 -11.39
C GLY A 576 -6.58 -19.82 -11.58
N GLY A 577 -6.98 -18.91 -10.69
CA GLY A 577 -8.22 -18.14 -10.82
C GLY A 577 -9.43 -18.82 -10.17
N ALA A 578 -9.19 -19.79 -9.28
CA ALA A 578 -10.22 -20.58 -8.63
C ALA A 578 -11.20 -19.71 -7.82
N ASN A 579 -10.75 -18.56 -7.32
CA ASN A 579 -11.55 -17.65 -6.50
C ASN A 579 -12.08 -16.44 -7.26
N ARG A 580 -11.83 -16.31 -8.57
CA ARG A 580 -12.23 -15.13 -9.36
C ARG A 580 -13.70 -14.78 -9.19
N ALA A 581 -14.60 -15.76 -9.34
CA ALA A 581 -16.04 -15.50 -9.29
C ALA A 581 -16.50 -14.95 -7.93
N VAL A 582 -15.89 -15.41 -6.83
CA VAL A 582 -16.25 -14.93 -5.49
C VAL A 582 -15.65 -13.56 -5.21
N ILE A 583 -14.45 -13.27 -5.70
CA ILE A 583 -13.85 -11.92 -5.64
C ILE A 583 -14.72 -10.93 -6.42
N GLU A 584 -15.10 -11.27 -7.66
CA GLU A 584 -15.94 -10.40 -8.48
C GLU A 584 -17.29 -10.13 -7.81
N LYS A 585 -17.97 -11.19 -7.32
CA LYS A 585 -19.25 -11.06 -6.61
C LYS A 585 -19.14 -10.15 -5.38
N ALA A 586 -18.10 -10.33 -4.56
CA ALA A 586 -17.91 -9.53 -3.36
C ALA A 586 -17.71 -8.06 -3.70
N PHE A 587 -16.80 -7.72 -4.61
CA PHE A 587 -16.56 -6.33 -5.00
C PHE A 587 -17.75 -5.68 -5.73
N ASP A 588 -18.45 -6.44 -6.58
CA ASP A 588 -19.62 -5.93 -7.31
C ASP A 588 -20.78 -5.59 -6.35
N ALA A 589 -20.94 -6.32 -5.24
CA ALA A 589 -21.94 -6.03 -4.21
C ALA A 589 -21.75 -4.65 -3.55
N HIS A 590 -20.52 -4.12 -3.57
CA HIS A 590 -20.17 -2.79 -3.05
C HIS A 590 -20.03 -1.73 -4.16
N GLY A 591 -20.50 -2.03 -5.37
CA GLY A 591 -20.45 -1.12 -6.52
C GLY A 591 -19.04 -0.94 -7.12
N ILE A 592 -18.06 -1.75 -6.69
CA ILE A 592 -16.71 -1.73 -7.25
C ILE A 592 -16.69 -2.68 -8.44
N THR A 593 -17.07 -2.17 -9.61
CA THR A 593 -17.19 -2.97 -10.84
C THR A 593 -16.01 -2.75 -11.78
N ALA A 594 -15.83 -3.65 -12.75
CA ALA A 594 -14.82 -3.46 -13.79
C ALA A 594 -15.05 -2.13 -14.53
N SER A 595 -14.00 -1.31 -14.66
CA SER A 595 -14.03 -0.17 -15.58
C SER A 595 -14.20 -0.73 -16.99
N SER A 596 -15.26 -0.33 -17.67
CA SER A 596 -15.72 -0.92 -18.93
C SER A 596 -14.63 -0.96 -20.01
N ALA A 597 -14.04 -2.15 -20.22
CA ALA A 597 -13.60 -2.70 -21.51
C ALA A 597 -13.11 -4.16 -21.37
N THR A 598 -13.95 -5.08 -20.88
CA THR A 598 -13.69 -6.51 -21.10
C THR A 598 -13.92 -6.78 -22.59
N GLN A 599 -12.87 -6.70 -23.41
CA GLN A 599 -12.98 -7.00 -24.84
C GLN A 599 -13.01 -8.51 -25.04
N THR A 600 -14.23 -9.05 -25.08
CA THR A 600 -14.45 -10.43 -25.52
C THR A 600 -14.21 -10.53 -27.03
N LYS A 601 -13.54 -11.62 -27.46
CA LYS A 601 -13.31 -11.93 -28.88
C LYS A 601 -14.61 -11.80 -29.68
N PRO A 602 -14.63 -11.06 -30.81
CA PRO A 602 -15.80 -11.05 -31.66
C PRO A 602 -16.02 -12.47 -32.20
N LYS A 603 -17.20 -13.06 -31.91
CA LYS A 603 -17.64 -14.31 -32.53
C LYS A 603 -17.59 -14.13 -34.05
N GLY A 604 -16.77 -14.94 -34.72
CA GLY A 604 -16.63 -14.92 -36.17
C GLY A 604 -17.98 -15.05 -36.86
N LYS A 605 -18.30 -14.10 -37.74
CA LYS A 605 -19.44 -14.23 -38.65
C LYS A 605 -19.21 -15.45 -39.53
N GLY A 606 -19.98 -16.51 -39.29
CA GLY A 606 -20.03 -17.68 -40.14
C GLY A 606 -20.37 -17.27 -41.57
N LYS A 607 -19.51 -17.70 -42.51
CA LYS A 607 -19.72 -17.59 -43.95
C LYS A 607 -21.04 -18.28 -44.31
N GLY A 608 -21.81 -17.60 -45.16
CA GLY A 608 -23.14 -18.01 -45.57
C GLY A 608 -23.22 -19.36 -46.25
N LYS A 609 -24.41 -19.94 -46.18
CA LYS A 609 -24.96 -20.83 -47.21
C LYS A 609 -26.30 -20.25 -47.63
N GLY A 610 -26.39 -19.89 -48.90
CA GLY A 610 -27.63 -19.45 -49.53
C GLY A 610 -28.60 -20.61 -49.77
N LYS A 611 -29.87 -20.22 -49.90
CA LYS A 611 -31.06 -20.84 -50.55
C LYS A 611 -32.27 -20.22 -49.82
N GLY A 612 -33.29 -19.61 -50.42
CA GLY A 612 -33.64 -19.29 -51.79
C GLY A 612 -35.07 -18.73 -51.81
N LYS A 613 -35.34 -17.87 -52.81
CA LYS A 613 -36.62 -17.57 -53.48
C LYS A 613 -37.86 -17.04 -52.72
N GLY A 614 -38.43 -15.99 -53.34
CA GLY A 614 -39.84 -15.58 -53.31
C GLY A 614 -40.10 -14.44 -52.32
N GLY A 615 -40.42 -13.20 -52.66
CA GLY A 615 -41.07 -12.66 -53.85
C GLY A 615 -42.37 -12.00 -53.40
N ASN A 616 -42.42 -10.67 -53.26
CA ASN A 616 -43.49 -9.88 -53.88
C ASN A 616 -43.27 -8.37 -53.74
N ARG A 617 -43.58 -7.70 -54.84
CA ARG A 617 -43.63 -6.24 -55.04
C ARG A 617 -44.80 -5.63 -54.25
N LYS A 618 -44.62 -4.41 -53.74
CA LYS A 618 -45.42 -3.22 -54.09
C LYS A 618 -44.98 -2.00 -53.28
N ALA A 619 -44.48 -0.97 -53.99
CA ALA A 619 -44.67 0.43 -53.63
C ALA A 619 -46.13 0.81 -53.99
N PRO A 620 -46.75 1.84 -53.38
CA PRO A 620 -46.40 3.26 -53.57
C PRO A 620 -46.49 4.04 -52.22
N GLY A 621 -46.21 5.32 -52.07
CA GLY A 621 -45.95 6.43 -52.98
C GLY A 621 -45.76 7.69 -52.13
N ASN A 622 -45.07 8.66 -52.72
CA ASN A 622 -44.89 10.03 -52.21
C ASN A 622 -46.18 10.68 -51.70
N ARG A 623 -46.10 11.42 -50.59
CA ARG A 623 -46.72 12.75 -50.48
C ARG A 623 -46.06 13.63 -49.43
N ARG A 624 -45.97 14.91 -49.81
CA ARG A 624 -45.33 16.08 -49.20
C ARG A 624 -45.93 16.48 -47.83
N ARG A 625 -45.05 16.92 -46.94
CA ARG A 625 -44.94 18.28 -46.34
C ARG A 625 -46.26 19.06 -46.08
N VAL A 626 -46.49 19.42 -44.81
CA VAL A 626 -46.61 20.78 -44.21
C VAL A 626 -47.64 20.82 -43.06
N LYS A 627 -47.15 21.33 -41.92
CA LYS A 627 -47.76 21.97 -40.72
C LYS A 627 -49.30 22.07 -40.58
N ALA A 628 -49.78 21.69 -39.40
CA ALA A 628 -50.33 22.62 -38.40
C ALA A 628 -49.86 22.16 -37.02
#